data_AF-A0A4P9WML7-F1
#
_entry.id   AF-A0A4P9WML7-F1
#
_cell.length_a   1.000
_cell.length_b   1.000
_cell.length_c   1.000
_cell.angle_alpha   90.00
_cell.angle_beta   90.00
_cell.angle_gamma   90.00
#
_symmetry.space_group_name_H-M   'P 1'
#
loop_
_entity.id
_entity.type
_entity.pdbx_description
1 polymer ?
#
loop_
_entity_poly.entity_id
_entity_poly.type
_entity_poly.pdbx_seq_one_letter_code
_entity_poly.pdbx_strand_id
1 'polypeptide(L)' 'VCLESFEEDTLVRTLSCGHLFHRACIDRWLLQKIASCPLCRAEFSSKSKLEKANPGSPPSA' A
#
# COMPACT_ATOMS: atom_id res chain seq x y z
N VAL A 1 3.63 -4.01 7.07
CA VAL A 1 2.28 -3.85 7.64
C VAL A 1 2.26 -4.52 9.00
N CYS A 2 1.59 -3.93 9.98
CA CYS A 2 1.59 -4.39 11.37
C CYS A 2 0.60 -5.57 11.51
N LEU A 3 0.97 -6.64 12.22
CA LEU A 3 0.11 -7.82 12.46
C LEU A 3 -0.58 -7.76 13.85
N GLU A 4 -0.64 -6.57 14.43
CA GLU A 4 -1.17 -6.34 15.78
C GLU A 4 -2.70 -6.23 15.77
N SER A 5 -3.32 -6.59 16.90
CA SER A 5 -4.76 -6.41 17.12
C SER A 5 -5.14 -4.93 17.02
N PHE A 6 -6.25 -4.63 16.35
CA PHE A 6 -6.82 -3.28 16.35
C PHE A 6 -7.30 -2.95 17.78
N GLU A 7 -6.63 -2.02 18.47
CA GLU A 7 -7.15 -1.45 19.71
C GLU A 7 -8.32 -0.49 19.42
N GLU A 8 -9.27 -0.36 20.34
CA GLU A 8 -10.51 0.42 20.15
C GLU A 8 -10.26 1.89 19.76
N ASP A 9 -9.09 2.45 20.12
CA ASP A 9 -8.66 3.82 19.79
C ASP A 9 -7.71 3.92 18.59
N THR A 10 -7.42 2.82 17.89
CA THR A 10 -6.51 2.87 16.75
C THR A 10 -7.18 3.40 15.49
N LEU A 11 -6.63 4.51 14.97
CA LEU A 11 -7.05 5.09 13.71
C LEU A 11 -6.77 4.11 12.56
N VAL A 12 -7.82 3.62 11.90
CA VAL A 12 -7.74 2.78 10.70
C VAL A 12 -8.17 3.55 9.46
N ARG A 13 -7.70 3.08 8.30
CA ARG A 13 -8.03 3.64 6.99
C ARG A 13 -8.36 2.51 6.03
N THR A 14 -9.52 2.62 5.39
CA THR A 14 -9.97 1.71 4.35
C THR A 14 -9.40 2.15 3.00
N LEU A 15 -8.85 1.20 2.24
CA LEU A 15 -8.35 1.43 0.89
C LEU A 15 -9.47 1.33 -0.15
N SER A 16 -9.21 1.82 -1.37
CA SER A 16 -10.12 1.70 -2.52
C SER A 16 -10.42 0.24 -2.91
N CYS A 17 -9.56 -0.70 -2.51
CA CYS A 17 -9.76 -2.13 -2.71
C CYS A 17 -10.55 -2.82 -1.58
N GLY A 18 -11.03 -2.08 -0.58
CA GLY A 18 -11.84 -2.61 0.53
C GLY A 18 -11.04 -3.14 1.73
N HIS A 19 -9.71 -3.10 1.69
CA HIS A 19 -8.87 -3.55 2.80
C HIS A 19 -8.70 -2.46 3.87
N LEU A 20 -8.71 -2.85 5.14
CA LEU A 20 -8.53 -1.97 6.29
C LEU A 20 -7.10 -2.09 6.84
N PHE A 21 -6.44 -0.97 7.07
CA PHE A 21 -5.12 -0.91 7.70
C PHE A 21 -5.06 0.21 8.71
N HIS A 22 -4.23 0.07 9.74
CA HIS A 22 -3.91 1.20 10.61
C HIS A 22 -3.41 2.38 9.79
N ARG A 23 -3.91 3.57 10.10
CA ARG A 23 -3.51 4.83 9.49
C ARG A 23 -2.00 4.99 9.56
N ALA A 24 -1.37 4.70 10.69
CA ALA A 24 0.09 4.76 10.83
C ALA A 24 0.82 3.75 9.93
N CYS A 25 0.32 2.50 9.84
CA CYS A 25 0.96 1.46 9.03
C CYS A 25 0.82 1.74 7.53
N ILE A 26 -0.33 2.24 7.07
CA ILE A 26 -0.53 2.59 5.67
C ILE A 26 0.18 3.90 5.30
N ASP A 27 0.24 4.87 6.21
CA ASP A 27 0.98 6.12 5.98
C ASP A 27 2.46 5.82 5.78
N ARG A 28 3.06 5.02 6.69
CA ARG A 28 4.46 4.57 6.54
C ARG A 28 4.70 3.80 5.24
N TRP A 29 3.73 3.00 4.80
CA TRP A 29 3.81 2.27 3.54
C TRP A 29 3.80 3.20 2.32
N LEU A 30 2.89 4.19 2.31
CA LEU A 30 2.82 5.23 1.27
C LEU A 30 4.09 6.11 1.26
N LEU A 31 4.65 6.41 2.43
CA LEU A 31 5.92 7.13 2.57
C LEU A 31 7.11 6.39 1.92
N GLN A 32 7.07 5.06 1.86
CA GLN A 32 8.08 4.23 1.17
C GLN A 32 7.91 4.23 -0.36
N LYS A 33 7.08 5.11 -0.92
CA LYS A 33 6.70 5.21 -2.35
C LYS A 33 5.96 3.99 -2.89
N ILE A 34 5.36 3.19 -2.02
CA ILE A 34 4.56 2.03 -2.46
C ILE A 34 3.09 2.45 -2.39
N ALA A 35 2.61 3.06 -3.48
CA ALA A 35 1.21 3.43 -3.65
C ALA A 35 0.36 2.22 -4.07
N SER A 36 0.46 1.12 -3.32
CA SER A 36 -0.24 -0.14 -3.62
C SER A 36 -0.70 -0.84 -2.34
N CYS A 37 -1.78 -1.60 -2.38
CA CYS A 37 -2.27 -2.34 -1.22
C CYS A 37 -1.25 -3.44 -0.81
N PRO A 38 -0.86 -3.54 0.46
CA PRO A 38 0.08 -4.58 0.89
C PRO A 38 -0.51 -6.00 0.87
N LEU A 39 -1.84 -6.16 0.83
CA LEU A 39 -2.51 -7.46 0.76
C LEU A 39 -2.78 -7.90 -0.68
N CYS A 40 -3.41 -7.04 -1.48
CA CYS A 40 -3.84 -7.39 -2.84
C CYS A 40 -3.06 -6.69 -3.96
N ARG A 41 -2.10 -5.82 -3.62
CA ARG A 41 -1.33 -4.99 -4.57
C ARG A 41 -2.14 -4.06 -5.46
N ALA A 42 -3.41 -3.83 -5.14
CA ALA A 42 -4.24 -2.82 -5.84
C ALA A 42 -3.64 -1.42 -5.69
N GLU A 43 -3.40 -0.73 -6.81
CA GLU A 43 -2.83 0.60 -6.81
C GLU A 43 -3.82 1.67 -6.36
N PHE A 44 -3.30 2.64 -5.60
CA PHE A 44 -4.04 3.83 -5.23
C PHE A 44 -3.95 4.79 -6.41
N SER A 45 -4.96 4.79 -7.29
CA SER A 45 -4.99 5.69 -8.46
C SER A 45 -4.99 7.16 -8.02
N SER A 46 -3.79 7.74 -7.86
CA SER A 46 -3.55 9.15 -7.58
C SER A 46 -2.68 9.67 -8.71
N LYS A 47 -3.31 10.23 -9.74
CA LYS A 47 -2.61 10.86 -10.87
C LYS A 47 -1.83 12.09 -10.38
N SER A 48 -0.57 11.91 -10.01
CA SER A 48 0.46 12.94 -10.21
C SER A 48 1.84 12.32 -10.31
N LYS A 49 2.26 12.11 -11.56
CA LYS A 49 3.64 12.02 -12.08
C LYS A 49 4.73 11.58 -11.07
N LEU A 50 5.19 10.33 -11.16
CA LEU A 50 6.63 10.02 -11.17
C LEU A 50 6.91 8.63 -11.77
N GLU A 51 7.47 8.63 -12.98
CA GLU A 51 8.16 7.49 -13.57
C GLU A 51 9.27 6.97 -12.64
N LYS A 52 9.14 5.71 -12.21
CA LYS A 52 10.16 4.64 -12.23
C LYS A 52 9.75 3.51 -11.28
N ALA A 53 9.08 2.49 -11.81
CA ALA A 53 9.14 1.13 -11.28
C ALA A 53 9.60 0.22 -12.42
N ASN A 54 10.79 -0.34 -12.20
CA ASN A 54 11.56 -1.19 -13.09
C ASN A 54 10.75 -2.47 -13.44
N PRO A 55 10.51 -2.80 -14.72
CA PRO A 55 9.90 -4.07 -15.10
C PRO A 55 10.94 -5.18 -14.92
N GLY A 56 11.04 -5.70 -13.68
CA GLY A 56 11.78 -6.91 -13.40
C GLY A 56 11.06 -8.13 -13.94
N SER A 57 11.26 -8.42 -15.23
CA SER A 57 10.95 -9.72 -15.82
C SER A 57 12.16 -10.16 -16.66
N PRO A 58 12.94 -11.17 -16.24
CA PRO A 58 14.02 -11.69 -17.07
C PRO A 58 13.43 -12.41 -18.30
N PRO A 59 14.08 -12.34 -19.48
CA PRO A 59 13.70 -13.17 -20.61
C PRO A 59 13.96 -14.64 -20.24
N SER A 60 12.91 -15.45 -20.16
CA SER A 60 13.05 -16.90 -20.07
C SER A 60 13.00 -17.48 -21.48
N ALA A 61 14.20 -17.87 -21.95
CA ALA A 61 14.55 -18.80 -23.03
C ALA A 61 14.06 -18.52 -24.46
#